data_AF-A0A534B7S2-F1
#
_entry.id   AF-A0A534B7S2-F1
#
_cell.length_a   1.000
_cell.length_b   1.000
_cell.length_c   1.000
_cell.angle_alpha   90.00
_cell.angle_beta   90.00
_cell.angle_gamma   90.00
#
_symmetry.space_group_name_H-M   'P 1'
#
loop_
_entity.id
_entity.type
_entity.pdbx_description
1 polymer ?
#
loop_
_entity_poly.entity_id
_entity_poly.type
_entity_poly.pdbx_seq_one_letter_code
_entity_poly.pdbx_strand_id
1 'polypeptide(L)' 'MSDPVATEIRLRRASRVLEVSFSDGSRFELPFEYLRVHSPSAEVKGHGPGQEVLVLGKENVGIRAVEPV' A
#
# COMPACT_ATOMS: atom_id res chain seq x y z
N MET A 1 -23.47 -4.90 -7.53
CA MET A 1 -22.53 -3.87 -8.00
C MET A 1 -21.17 -4.54 -8.09
N SER A 2 -20.48 -4.42 -9.23
CA SER A 2 -19.14 -4.99 -9.40
C SER A 2 -18.16 -4.01 -8.75
N ASP A 3 -17.22 -4.51 -7.94
CA ASP A 3 -16.14 -3.68 -7.43
C ASP A 3 -15.27 -3.21 -8.60
N PRO A 4 -14.80 -1.94 -8.57
CA PRO A 4 -13.93 -1.42 -9.60
C PRO A 4 -12.61 -2.18 -9.60
N VAL A 5 -12.14 -2.58 -10.79
CA VAL A 5 -10.92 -3.37 -10.95
C VAL A 5 -9.76 -2.41 -11.19
N ALA A 6 -8.60 -2.68 -10.58
CA ALA A 6 -7.38 -1.93 -10.84
C ALA A 6 -6.94 -2.12 -12.30
N THR A 7 -6.74 -1.02 -13.02
CA THR A 7 -6.38 -1.00 -14.45
C THR A 7 -4.92 -0.62 -14.69
N GLU A 8 -4.33 0.18 -13.80
CA GLU A 8 -2.92 0.60 -13.90
C GLU A 8 -2.30 0.70 -12.50
N ILE A 9 -1.02 0.31 -12.40
CA ILE A 9 -0.19 0.52 -11.22
C ILE A 9 1.09 1.22 -11.66
N ARG A 10 1.36 2.41 -11.10
CA ARG A 10 2.56 3.19 -11.40
C ARG A 10 3.41 3.41 -10.15
N LEU A 11 4.63 2.88 -10.18
CA LEU A 11 5.57 3.01 -9.08
C LEU A 11 6.44 4.26 -9.22
N ARG A 12 6.17 5.30 -8.44
CA ARG A 12 6.95 6.56 -8.42
C ARG A 12 7.99 6.54 -7.29
N ARG A 13 9.16 5.96 -7.58
CA ARG A 13 10.24 5.76 -6.59
C ARG A 13 10.78 7.06 -6.00
N ALA A 14 11.00 8.09 -6.81
CA ALA A 14 11.57 9.36 -6.36
C ALA A 14 10.65 10.10 -5.36
N SER A 15 9.34 10.08 -5.60
CA SER A 15 8.35 10.68 -4.70
C SER A 15 7.83 9.71 -3.63
N ARG A 16 8.29 8.45 -3.63
CA ARG A 16 7.83 7.37 -2.73
C ARG A 16 6.31 7.19 -2.70
N VAL A 17 5.69 7.16 -3.87
CA VAL A 17 4.24 6.98 -4.05
C VAL A 17 3.97 5.83 -5.01
N LEU A 18 3.02 4.96 -4.65
CA LEU A 18 2.39 4.01 -5.56
C LEU A 18 1.08 4.63 -6.00
N GLU A 19 0.89 4.73 -7.30
CA GLU A 19 -0.34 5.25 -7.86
C GLU A 19 -1.14 4.10 -8.47
N VAL A 20 -2.45 4.07 -8.20
CA VAL A 20 -3.37 3.04 -8.68
C VAL A 20 -4.55 3.70 -9.38
N SER A 21 -4.82 3.26 -10.60
CA SER A 21 -6.01 3.66 -11.37
C SER A 21 -6.99 2.50 -11.44
N PHE A 22 -8.28 2.82 -11.43
CA PHE A 22 -9.37 1.83 -11.45
C PHE A 22 -10.26 1.99 -12.68
N SER A 23 -11.05 0.95 -12.98
CA SER A 23 -11.93 0.88 -14.14
C SER A 23 -13.06 1.91 -14.15
N ASP A 24 -13.38 2.49 -12.99
CA ASP A 24 -14.37 3.57 -12.83
C ASP A 24 -13.77 4.97 -13.03
N GLY A 25 -12.48 5.06 -13.35
CA GLY A 25 -11.75 6.31 -13.52
C GLY A 25 -11.22 6.90 -12.21
N SER A 26 -11.46 6.26 -11.06
CA SER A 26 -10.86 6.68 -9.80
C SER A 26 -9.35 6.42 -9.80
N ARG A 27 -8.60 7.32 -9.14
CA ARG A 27 -7.14 7.27 -9.05
C ARG A 27 -6.71 7.65 -7.64
N PHE A 28 -5.79 6.86 -7.10
CA PHE A 28 -5.31 7.02 -5.73
C PHE A 28 -3.80 7.06 -5.71
N GLU A 29 -3.25 7.97 -4.89
CA GLU A 29 -1.84 8.03 -4.57
C GLU A 29 -1.62 7.48 -3.17
N LEU A 30 -0.85 6.40 -3.07
CA LEU A 30 -0.58 5.67 -1.83
C LEU A 30 0.91 5.84 -1.47
N PRO A 31 1.24 6.66 -0.45
CA PRO A 31 2.61 6.78 0.03
C PRO A 31 3.18 5.42 0.46
N PHE A 32 4.47 5.20 0.24
CA PHE A 32 5.13 3.95 0.61
C PHE A 32 5.04 3.69 2.12
N GLU A 33 5.12 4.74 2.94
CA GLU A 33 4.95 4.65 4.39
C GLU A 33 3.55 4.13 4.75
N TYR A 34 2.50 4.69 4.13
CA TYR A 34 1.12 4.24 4.34
C TYR A 34 0.98 2.74 4.04
N LEU A 35 1.52 2.28 2.90
CA LEU A 35 1.51 0.87 2.54
C LEU A 35 2.27 -0.01 3.55
N ARG A 36 3.38 0.47 4.11
CA ARG A 36 4.17 -0.28 5.10
C ARG A 36 3.51 -0.35 6.47
N VAL A 37 2.89 0.74 6.91
CA VAL A 37 2.25 0.88 8.23
C VAL A 37 0.89 0.21 8.25
N HIS A 38 0.17 0.15 7.13
CA HIS A 38 -1.11 -0.55 7.01
C HIS A 38 -0.98 -1.95 6.38
N SER A 39 0.24 -2.48 6.27
CA SER A 39 0.46 -3.81 5.70
C SER A 39 -0.28 -4.89 6.50
N PRO A 40 -0.90 -5.89 5.83
CA PRO A 40 -1.52 -7.03 6.50
C PRO A 40 -0.51 -8.02 7.11
N SER A 41 0.80 -7.78 6.98
CA SER A 41 1.83 -8.64 7.55
C SER A 41 1.71 -8.79 9.07
N ALA A 42 2.04 -9.98 9.59
CA ALA A 42 2.02 -10.29 11.02
C ALA A 42 2.89 -9.33 11.86
N GLU A 43 3.97 -8.77 11.29
CA GLU A 43 4.81 -7.74 11.93
C GLU A 43 4.05 -6.44 12.28
N VAL A 44 2.92 -6.18 11.61
CA VAL A 44 2.12 -4.97 11.78
C VAL A 44 0.83 -5.30 12.55
N LYS A 45 0.11 -6.34 12.14
CA LYS A 45 -1.19 -6.69 12.73
C LYS A 45 -1.11 -7.56 14.00
N GLY A 46 0.05 -8.16 14.27
CA GLY A 46 0.16 -9.21 15.28
C GLY A 46 -0.64 -10.47 14.88
N HIS A 47 -0.72 -11.44 15.79
CA HIS A 47 -1.37 -12.73 15.55
C HIS A 47 -2.80 -12.81 16.12
N GLY A 48 -3.35 -11.71 16.64
CA GLY A 48 -4.70 -11.68 17.19
C GLY A 48 -5.26 -10.26 17.38
N PRO A 49 -6.58 -10.12 17.59
CA PRO A 49 -7.23 -8.83 17.81
C PRO A 49 -6.56 -8.05 18.95
N GLY A 50 -6.17 -6.79 18.69
CA GLY A 50 -5.50 -5.94 19.68
C GLY A 50 -3.99 -6.15 19.81
N GLN A 51 -3.36 -7.00 18.99
CA GLN A 51 -1.90 -7.12 18.88
C GLN A 51 -1.30 -6.23 17.79
N GLU A 52 -2.07 -5.28 17.26
CA GLU A 52 -1.57 -4.31 16.29
C GLU A 52 -0.53 -3.42 16.96
N VAL A 53 0.66 -3.34 16.35
CA VAL A 53 1.74 -2.51 16.87
C VAL A 53 1.77 -1.22 16.07
N LEU A 54 1.80 -0.07 16.74
CA LEU A 54 2.03 1.21 16.08
C LEU A 54 3.41 1.21 15.41
N VAL A 55 3.43 1.24 14.08
CA VAL A 55 4.67 1.27 13.30
C VAL A 55 5.04 2.72 13.00
N LEU A 56 6.14 3.19 13.59
CA LEU A 56 6.69 4.53 13.39
C LEU A 56 8.02 4.48 12.62
N GLY A 57 8.47 5.63 12.11
CA GLY A 57 9.78 5.78 11.49
C GLY A 57 9.91 5.06 10.14
N LYS A 58 8.85 5.04 9.33
CA LYS A 58 8.82 4.39 8.01
C LYS A 58 8.74 5.39 6.86
N GLU A 59 9.00 6.67 7.10
CA GLU A 59 8.97 7.75 6.12
C GLU A 59 9.98 7.55 4.98
N ASN A 60 11.05 6.80 5.24
CA ASN A 60 12.11 6.51 4.29
C ASN A 60 11.99 5.13 3.62
N VAL A 61 10.92 4.38 3.87
CA VAL A 61 10.74 3.04 3.31
C VAL A 61 10.65 3.09 1.78
N GLY A 62 11.22 2.08 1.13
CA GLY A 62 11.18 1.90 -0.32
C GLY A 62 10.47 0.60 -0.70
N ILE A 63 9.89 0.58 -1.90
CA ILE A 63 9.36 -0.66 -2.50
C ILE A 63 10.44 -1.29 -3.38
N ARG A 64 10.77 -2.56 -3.10
CA ARG A 64 11.74 -3.33 -3.90
C ARG A 64 11.12 -3.78 -5.23
N ALA A 65 9.99 -4.48 -5.14
CA ALA A 65 9.26 -5.03 -6.27
C ALA A 65 7.74 -4.88 -6.06
N VAL A 66 6.99 -4.90 -7.16
CA VAL A 66 5.53 -5.00 -7.19
C VAL A 66 5.20 -6.07 -8.21
N GLU A 67 4.40 -7.05 -7.82
CA GLU A 67 4.03 -8.19 -8.65
C GLU A 67 2.49 -8.26 -8.73
N PRO A 68 1.91 -8.37 -9.94
CA PRO A 68 0.49 -8.64 -10.09
C PRO A 68 0.18 -10.07 -9.64
N VAL A 69 -0.97 -10.26 -9.00
CA VAL A 69 -1.49 -11.57 -8.56
C VAL A 69 -2.79 -11.91 -9.26
#